data_AF-A0A380EFL1-F1
#
_entry.id   AF-A0A380EFL1-F1
#
_cell.length_a   1.000
_cell.length_b   1.000
_cell.length_c   1.000
_cell.angle_alpha   90.00
_cell.angle_beta   90.00
_cell.angle_gamma   90.00
#
_symmetry.space_group_name_H-M   'P 1'
#
loop_
_entity.id
_entity.type
_entity.pdbx_description
1 polymer ?
#
loop_
_entity_poly.entity_id
_entity_poly.type
_entity_poly.pdbx_seq_one_letter_code
_entity_poly.pdbx_strand_id
1 'polypeptide(L)'
;MIATTGATVAGNEVSAAEKDKLPATQKAKEMQNVPYTIAVDGIMAFNQSYLNLPKDSQLSYLDLGNKVKALLYDERGVTPEKIRNAKSAVYTITWKDGSKKEVDLKKDSYTANLFDSNSIKQIDINVKTK
;
A
#
# COMPACT_ATOMS: atom_id res chain seq x y z
N MET A 1 -28.62 -69.46 8.63
CA MET A 1 -27.90 -68.39 9.37
C MET A 1 -27.18 -67.55 8.33
N ILE A 2 -27.57 -66.29 8.18
CA ILE A 2 -27.06 -65.36 7.17
C ILE A 2 -26.08 -64.44 7.90
N ALA A 3 -24.81 -64.48 7.51
CA ALA A 3 -23.75 -63.77 8.20
C ALA A 3 -23.71 -62.29 7.78
N THR A 4 -23.79 -61.44 8.81
CA THR A 4 -23.42 -60.03 8.87
C THR A 4 -22.23 -59.68 7.99
N THR A 5 -22.40 -58.71 7.09
CA THR A 5 -21.29 -57.92 6.54
C THR A 5 -21.56 -56.45 6.88
N GLY A 6 -20.90 -55.97 7.94
CA GLY A 6 -20.82 -54.55 8.26
C GLY A 6 -19.77 -53.89 7.37
N ALA A 7 -20.14 -52.79 6.73
CA ALA A 7 -19.25 -51.98 5.92
C ALA A 7 -18.20 -51.28 6.81
N THR A 8 -16.92 -51.45 6.49
CA THR A 8 -15.83 -50.66 7.06
C THR A 8 -15.61 -49.43 6.19
N VAL A 9 -15.55 -48.26 6.85
CA VAL A 9 -15.17 -46.97 6.28
C VAL A 9 -13.70 -46.98 5.91
N ALA A 10 -13.38 -46.86 4.62
CA ALA A 10 -12.02 -46.63 4.16
C ALA A 10 -11.64 -45.16 4.42
N GLY A 11 -10.70 -44.96 5.36
CA GLY A 11 -9.98 -43.72 5.49
C GLY A 11 -9.09 -43.53 4.26
N ASN A 12 -9.31 -42.46 3.50
CA ASN A 12 -8.40 -42.06 2.43
C ASN A 12 -7.23 -41.29 3.05
N GLU A 13 -6.21 -42.03 3.44
CA GLU A 13 -4.85 -41.54 3.65
C GLU A 13 -4.26 -41.32 2.26
N VAL A 14 -4.16 -40.06 1.82
CA VAL A 14 -3.55 -39.74 0.53
C VAL A 14 -2.05 -39.61 0.72
N SER A 15 -1.36 -40.63 0.23
CA SER A 15 0.08 -40.83 0.18
C SER A 15 0.85 -39.68 -0.49
N ALA A 16 2.06 -39.46 0.02
CA ALA A 16 3.00 -38.40 -0.29
C ALA A 16 3.64 -38.47 -1.71
N ALA A 17 2.83 -38.46 -2.77
CA ALA A 17 3.33 -38.50 -4.15
C ALA A 17 2.47 -37.66 -5.12
N GLU A 18 2.34 -36.36 -4.87
CA GLU A 18 1.94 -35.39 -5.90
C GLU A 18 2.76 -34.11 -5.77
N LYS A 19 4.10 -34.28 -5.84
CA LYS A 19 5.02 -33.20 -6.20
C LYS A 19 5.06 -33.14 -7.72
N ASP A 20 4.42 -32.16 -8.33
CA ASP A 20 5.00 -31.26 -9.36
C ASP A 20 3.88 -30.56 -10.17
N LYS A 21 3.33 -29.47 -9.61
CA LYS A 21 2.75 -28.27 -10.26
C LYS A 21 2.03 -27.42 -9.21
N LEU A 22 2.72 -27.08 -8.12
CA LEU A 22 2.35 -25.85 -7.41
C LEU A 22 2.70 -24.69 -8.34
N PRO A 23 1.82 -23.69 -8.56
CA PRO A 23 2.23 -22.46 -9.22
C PRO A 23 3.43 -21.90 -8.45
N ALA A 24 4.44 -21.41 -9.18
CA ALA A 24 5.65 -20.82 -8.61
C ALA A 24 5.27 -19.98 -7.38
N THR A 25 5.78 -20.38 -6.21
CA THR A 25 5.58 -19.67 -4.95
C THR A 25 5.87 -18.20 -5.22
N GLN A 26 4.83 -17.36 -5.19
CA GLN A 26 5.00 -15.92 -5.22
C GLN A 26 5.84 -15.58 -4.00
N LYS A 27 7.16 -15.40 -4.19
CA LYS A 27 8.02 -14.90 -3.12
C LYS A 27 7.38 -13.62 -2.63
N ALA A 28 7.07 -13.57 -1.33
CA ALA A 28 6.53 -12.36 -0.72
C ALA A 28 7.48 -11.21 -1.04
N LYS A 29 6.94 -10.15 -1.66
CA LYS A 29 7.76 -9.02 -2.06
C LYS A 29 8.24 -8.31 -0.80
N GLU A 30 9.55 -8.15 -0.66
CA GLU A 30 10.13 -7.45 0.49
C GLU A 30 9.54 -6.04 0.56
N MET A 31 9.21 -5.58 1.76
CA MET A 31 8.62 -4.25 1.99
C MET A 31 9.61 -3.38 2.75
N GLN A 32 9.64 -2.09 2.42
CA GLN A 32 10.35 -1.08 3.18
C GLN A 32 9.38 -0.17 3.94
N ASN A 33 9.81 0.33 5.09
CA ASN A 33 9.08 1.30 5.89
C ASN A 33 9.54 2.72 5.52
N VAL A 34 8.64 3.49 4.92
CA VAL A 34 8.91 4.90 4.59
C VAL A 34 8.19 5.79 5.60
N PRO A 35 8.89 6.65 6.36
CA PRO A 35 8.24 7.58 7.26
C PRO A 35 7.36 8.55 6.48
N TYR A 36 6.18 8.86 7.02
CA TYR A 36 5.34 9.93 6.48
C TYR A 36 4.72 10.80 7.56
N THR A 37 4.33 12.01 7.16
CA THR A 37 3.58 12.94 8.01
C THR A 37 2.28 13.35 7.34
N ILE A 38 1.25 13.63 8.13
CA ILE A 38 -0.02 14.20 7.66
C ILE A 38 -0.30 15.48 8.44
N ALA A 39 -0.40 16.59 7.72
CA ALA A 39 -0.85 17.88 8.22
C ALA A 39 -2.18 18.24 7.55
N VAL A 40 -3.22 18.47 8.35
CA VAL A 40 -4.51 19.01 7.88
C VAL A 40 -4.76 20.32 8.62
N ASP A 41 -4.78 21.43 7.89
CA ASP A 41 -4.91 22.78 8.45
C ASP A 41 -3.88 23.09 9.56
N GLY A 42 -2.65 22.57 9.39
CA GLY A 42 -1.55 22.70 10.35
C GLY A 42 -1.57 21.69 11.51
N ILE A 43 -2.61 20.88 11.64
CA ILE A 43 -2.72 19.85 12.68
C ILE A 43 -1.96 18.60 12.22
N MET A 44 -0.85 18.31 12.89
CA MET A 44 0.00 17.14 12.62
C MET A 44 -0.24 16.01 13.62
N ALA A 45 0.11 14.79 13.22
CA ALA A 45 0.11 13.66 14.13
C ALA A 45 1.27 13.82 15.13
N PHE A 46 1.05 13.43 16.38
CA PHE A 46 2.07 13.54 17.42
C PHE A 46 3.20 12.50 17.23
N ASN A 47 2.87 11.34 16.67
CA ASN A 47 3.79 10.24 16.44
C ASN A 47 4.16 10.11 14.97
N GLN A 48 5.36 9.58 14.70
CA GLN A 48 5.83 9.27 13.37
C GLN A 48 5.16 7.99 12.84
N SER A 49 4.43 8.09 11.74
CA SER A 49 3.85 6.94 11.03
C SER A 49 4.76 6.45 9.91
N TYR A 50 4.58 5.19 9.51
CA TYR A 50 5.33 4.54 8.44
C TYR A 50 4.39 3.91 7.41
N LEU A 51 4.70 4.13 6.13
CA LEU A 51 4.01 3.54 4.99
C LEU A 51 4.84 2.36 4.47
N ASN A 52 4.24 1.18 4.39
CA ASN A 52 4.88 0.05 3.76
C ASN A 52 4.78 0.13 2.23
N LEU A 53 5.94 0.17 1.58
CA LEU A 53 6.08 0.16 0.12
C LEU A 53 6.90 -1.07 -0.31
N PRO A 54 6.59 -1.67 -1.48
CA PRO A 54 7.40 -2.77 -1.99
C PRO A 54 8.82 -2.26 -2.28
N LYS A 55 9.82 -2.94 -1.74
CA LYS A 55 11.24 -2.66 -1.95
C LYS A 55 11.67 -3.05 -3.35
N ASP A 56 12.76 -2.46 -3.86
CA ASP A 56 13.37 -2.80 -5.15
C ASP A 56 12.35 -2.83 -6.30
N SER A 57 11.42 -1.86 -6.28
CA SER A 57 10.25 -1.83 -7.14
C SER A 57 10.07 -0.48 -7.78
N GLN A 58 9.67 -0.49 -9.05
CA GLN A 58 9.15 0.69 -9.71
C GLN A 58 7.72 0.94 -9.24
N LEU A 59 7.48 2.12 -8.67
CA LEU A 59 6.17 2.61 -8.24
C LEU A 59 5.70 3.72 -9.16
N SER A 60 4.39 3.74 -9.42
CA SER A 60 3.76 4.85 -10.13
C SER A 60 3.33 5.94 -9.15
N TYR A 61 3.31 7.20 -9.62
CA TYR A 61 2.73 8.31 -8.86
C TYR A 61 1.23 8.11 -8.59
N LEU A 62 0.55 7.33 -9.44
CA LEU A 62 -0.84 6.97 -9.27
C LEU A 62 -1.02 6.06 -8.04
N ASP A 63 -0.25 4.98 -7.95
CA ASP A 63 -0.35 4.03 -6.84
C ASP A 63 0.01 4.70 -5.52
N LEU A 64 1.07 5.52 -5.52
CA LEU A 64 1.45 6.29 -4.34
C LEU A 64 0.37 7.31 -3.98
N GLY A 65 -0.17 8.04 -4.97
CA GLY A 65 -1.25 9.00 -4.76
C GLY A 65 -2.51 8.35 -4.19
N ASN A 66 -2.88 7.16 -4.66
CA ASN A 66 -4.01 6.39 -4.13
C ASN A 66 -3.78 5.95 -2.68
N LYS A 67 -2.58 5.48 -2.34
CA LYS A 67 -2.20 5.18 -0.95
C LYS A 67 -2.26 6.42 -0.06
N VAL A 68 -1.77 7.57 -0.53
CA VAL A 68 -1.84 8.84 0.20
C VAL A 68 -3.29 9.28 0.42
N LYS A 69 -4.16 9.17 -0.59
CA LYS A 69 -5.60 9.46 -0.45
C LYS A 69 -6.27 8.54 0.56
N ALA A 70 -5.92 7.25 0.58
CA ALA A 70 -6.41 6.29 1.57
C ALA A 70 -5.97 6.67 2.99
N LEU A 71 -4.68 6.99 3.20
CA LEU A 71 -4.18 7.45 4.51
C LEU A 71 -4.89 8.70 5.02
N LEU A 72 -5.14 9.67 4.13
CA LEU A 72 -5.88 10.88 4.46
C LEU A 72 -7.32 10.59 4.92
N TYR A 73 -7.96 9.59 4.30
CA TYR A 73 -9.29 9.14 4.69
C TYR A 73 -9.26 8.38 6.01
N ASP A 74 -8.40 7.36 6.13
CA ASP A 74 -8.35 6.45 7.27
C ASP A 74 -7.90 7.15 8.56
N GLU A 75 -6.89 8.03 8.49
CA GLU A 75 -6.34 8.67 9.69
C GLU A 75 -7.02 10.00 10.04
N ARG A 76 -7.55 10.72 9.05
CA ARG A 76 -8.04 12.10 9.23
C ARG A 76 -9.46 12.34 8.73
N GLY A 77 -10.12 11.33 8.17
CA GLY A 77 -11.48 11.47 7.62
C GLY A 77 -11.56 12.45 6.44
N VAL A 78 -10.44 12.70 5.74
CA VAL A 78 -10.39 13.62 4.61
C VAL A 78 -10.92 12.91 3.36
N THR A 79 -12.16 13.23 2.99
CA THR A 79 -12.83 12.62 1.83
C THR A 79 -12.28 13.13 0.50
N PRO A 80 -12.48 12.39 -0.62
CA PRO A 80 -12.12 12.87 -1.96
C PRO A 80 -12.77 14.23 -2.31
N GLU A 81 -13.99 14.48 -1.85
CA GLU A 81 -14.65 15.77 -1.98
C GLU A 81 -13.91 16.87 -1.22
N LYS A 82 -13.48 16.60 0.01
CA LYS A 82 -12.70 17.56 0.81
C LYS A 82 -11.37 17.88 0.14
N ILE A 83 -10.70 16.89 -0.47
CA ILE A 83 -9.47 17.10 -1.25
C ILE A 83 -9.74 18.02 -2.45
N ARG A 84 -10.77 17.72 -3.25
CA ARG A 84 -11.14 18.52 -4.44
C ARG A 84 -11.48 19.97 -4.09
N ASN A 85 -12.19 20.17 -2.98
CA ASN A 85 -12.64 21.48 -2.52
C ASN A 85 -11.59 22.20 -1.65
N ALA A 86 -10.51 21.53 -1.26
CA ALA A 86 -9.43 22.13 -0.47
C ALA A 86 -8.76 23.28 -1.24
N LYS A 87 -8.23 24.27 -0.52
CA LYS A 87 -7.37 25.30 -1.09
C LYS A 87 -6.12 24.70 -1.71
N SER A 88 -5.48 23.79 -0.98
CA SER A 88 -4.35 22.99 -1.47
C SER A 88 -4.41 21.59 -0.85
N ALA A 89 -4.15 20.56 -1.66
CA ALA A 89 -3.93 19.21 -1.17
C ALA A 89 -2.76 18.62 -1.96
N VAL A 90 -1.63 18.44 -1.30
CA VAL A 90 -0.39 17.99 -1.93
C VAL A 90 0.28 16.92 -1.08
N TYR A 91 1.07 16.08 -1.71
CA TYR A 91 2.10 15.32 -1.02
C TYR A 91 3.46 15.62 -1.61
N THR A 92 4.46 15.73 -0.74
CA THR A 92 5.86 15.94 -1.12
C THR A 92 6.64 14.67 -0.87
N ILE A 93 7.27 14.14 -1.91
CA ILE A 93 8.26 13.08 -1.79
C ILE A 93 9.61 13.75 -1.55
N THR A 94 10.26 13.43 -0.44
CA THR A 94 11.69 13.74 -0.24
C THR A 94 12.48 12.50 -0.61
N TRP A 95 13.40 12.63 -1.55
CA TRP A 95 14.26 11.55 -2.02
C TRP A 95 15.51 11.45 -1.13
N LYS A 96 16.20 10.30 -1.17
CA LYS A 96 17.42 10.06 -0.38
C LYS A 96 18.59 10.97 -0.77
N ASP A 97 18.61 11.44 -2.02
CA ASP A 97 19.57 12.44 -2.51
C ASP A 97 19.26 13.88 -2.04
N GLY A 98 18.14 14.08 -1.33
CA GLY A 98 17.70 15.38 -0.81
C GLY A 98 16.81 16.18 -1.76
N SER A 99 16.65 15.75 -3.02
CA SER A 99 15.71 16.36 -3.95
C SER A 99 14.26 16.16 -3.48
N LYS A 100 13.36 17.02 -3.94
CA LYS A 100 11.95 17.00 -3.53
C LYS A 100 11.03 17.06 -4.74
N LYS A 101 9.91 16.35 -4.65
CA LYS A 101 8.85 16.42 -5.65
C LYS A 101 7.50 16.60 -4.97
N GLU A 102 6.86 17.73 -5.24
CA GLU A 102 5.49 17.99 -4.84
C GLU A 102 4.53 17.44 -5.90
N VAL A 103 3.48 16.77 -5.45
CA VAL A 103 2.43 16.21 -6.29
C VAL A 103 1.08 16.68 -5.78
N ASP A 104 0.31 17.28 -6.68
CA ASP A 104 -1.03 17.79 -6.42
C ASP A 104 -2.04 16.63 -6.38
N LEU A 105 -2.70 16.45 -5.23
CA LEU A 105 -3.74 15.42 -5.03
C LEU A 105 -5.08 15.81 -5.64
N LYS A 106 -5.28 17.09 -5.96
CA LYS A 106 -6.51 17.59 -6.59
C LYS A 106 -6.54 17.28 -8.08
N LYS A 107 -5.37 17.09 -8.69
CA LYS A 107 -5.24 16.70 -10.09
C LYS A 107 -5.14 15.19 -10.14
N ASP A 108 -6.07 14.56 -10.85
CA ASP A 108 -5.88 13.19 -11.32
C ASP A 108 -4.92 13.19 -12.52
N SER A 109 -3.72 13.78 -12.34
CA SER A 109 -2.69 13.75 -13.36
C SER A 109 -2.02 12.37 -13.32
N TYR A 110 -2.54 11.49 -14.15
CA TYR A 110 -1.96 10.18 -14.46
C TYR A 110 -0.64 10.36 -15.20
N THR A 111 0.44 10.62 -14.45
CA THR A 111 1.77 10.50 -15.04
C THR A 111 2.15 9.03 -15.06
N ALA A 112 2.35 8.43 -16.23
CA ALA A 112 2.88 7.07 -16.38
C ALA A 112 4.34 6.92 -15.89
N ASN A 113 4.91 7.99 -15.34
CA ASN A 113 6.25 8.01 -14.78
C ASN A 113 6.33 7.06 -13.58
N LEU A 114 7.31 6.17 -13.65
CA LEU A 114 7.67 5.28 -12.57
C LEU A 114 8.92 5.81 -11.85
N PHE A 115 9.07 5.48 -10.58
CA PHE A 115 10.25 5.79 -9.79
C PHE A 115 10.60 4.62 -8.89
N ASP A 116 11.87 4.53 -8.51
CA ASP A 116 12.34 3.51 -7.58
C ASP A 116 11.82 3.82 -6.16
N SER A 117 11.12 2.85 -5.56
CA SER A 117 10.65 2.94 -4.19
C SER A 117 11.79 3.16 -3.21
N ASN A 118 12.96 2.55 -3.43
CA ASN A 118 14.11 2.66 -2.55
C ASN A 118 14.68 4.07 -2.49
N SER A 119 14.43 4.91 -3.50
CA SER A 119 14.90 6.28 -3.55
C SER A 119 14.14 7.20 -2.61
N ILE A 120 12.97 6.77 -2.09
CA ILE A 120 12.16 7.58 -1.17
C ILE A 120 12.82 7.59 0.21
N LYS A 121 12.97 8.79 0.78
CA LYS A 121 13.38 9.00 2.16
C LYS A 121 12.17 9.22 3.08
N GLN A 122 11.23 10.07 2.66
CA GLN A 122 10.05 10.45 3.45
C GLN A 122 8.94 10.99 2.54
N ILE A 123 7.69 10.92 3.02
CA ILE A 123 6.52 11.52 2.37
C ILE A 123 5.84 12.50 3.32
N ASP A 124 5.65 13.75 2.90
CA ASP A 124 4.94 14.75 3.68
C ASP A 124 3.61 15.10 3.01
N ILE A 125 2.51 14.83 3.69
CA ILE A 125 1.15 15.03 3.17
C ILE A 125 0.58 16.29 3.81
N ASN A 126 0.13 17.25 3.01
CA ASN A 126 -0.36 18.52 3.49
C ASN A 126 -1.68 18.91 2.81
N VAL A 127 -2.72 19.11 3.61
CA VAL A 127 -4.04 19.54 3.15
C VAL A 127 -4.43 20.82 3.88
N LYS A 128 -4.80 21.85 3.12
CA LYS A 128 -5.32 23.13 3.62
C LYS A 128 -6.72 23.34 3.07
N THR A 129 -7.70 23.41 3.97
CA THR A 129 -9.11 23.55 3.61
C THR A 129 -9.52 25.02 3.43
N LYS A 130 -8.75 25.98 3.97
CA LYS A 130 -9.04 27.43 3.94
C LYS A 130 -7.81 28.29 3.63
#